data_AF-A0A9P7WRH2-F1
#
_entry.id   AF-A0A9P7WRH2-F1
#
_cell.length_a   1.000
_cell.length_b   1.000
_cell.length_c   1.000
_cell.angle_alpha   90.00
_cell.angle_beta   90.00
_cell.angle_gamma   90.00
#
_symmetry.space_group_name_H-M   'P 1'
#
loop_
_entity.id
_entity.type
_entity.pdbx_description
1 polymer ?
#
loop_
_entity_poly.entity_id
_entity_poly.type
_entity_poly.pdbx_seq_one_letter_code
_entity_poly.pdbx_strand_id
1 'polypeptide(L)'
;MANSADRASAKDYLYFTQQLWMMPDVFDWVANNPEVVGKIMRPCGREDCEKIETKANEYKRCGSCFEICYCSPQCQKSDWKTHKPDCLKAKEDKKKFEEMGRPPRPD
;
A
#
# COMPACT_ATOMS: atom_id res chain seq x y z
N MET A 1 17.26 33.91 3.80
CA MET A 1 17.69 33.34 2.51
C MET A 1 18.18 31.92 2.77
N ALA A 2 17.33 30.91 2.62
CA ALA A 2 17.72 29.51 2.84
C ALA A 2 18.58 29.04 1.66
N ASN A 3 19.81 28.61 1.98
CA ASN A 3 20.87 28.28 1.04
C ASN A 3 20.47 27.06 0.18
N SER A 4 20.66 27.14 -1.14
CA SER A 4 20.26 26.10 -2.11
C SER A 4 20.96 24.74 -1.89
N ALA A 5 22.02 24.70 -1.08
CA ALA A 5 22.76 23.49 -0.71
C ALA A 5 21.95 22.49 0.16
N ASP A 6 21.00 22.97 0.97
CA ASP A 6 20.23 22.11 1.89
C ASP A 6 19.15 21.28 1.15
N ARG A 7 18.66 21.82 0.02
CA ARG A 7 17.68 21.13 -0.83
C ARG A 7 18.27 19.99 -1.68
N ALA A 8 19.59 19.97 -1.88
CA ALA A 8 20.29 18.92 -2.60
C ALA A 8 20.52 17.68 -1.72
N SER A 9 20.97 17.87 -0.47
CA SER A 9 21.22 16.77 0.46
C SER A 9 19.96 15.95 0.77
N ALA A 10 18.80 16.60 0.91
CA ALA A 10 17.52 15.89 1.10
C ALA A 10 17.07 15.06 -0.11
N LYS A 11 17.49 15.41 -1.33
CA LYS A 11 17.22 14.61 -2.54
C LYS A 11 18.12 13.40 -2.63
N ASP A 12 19.33 13.49 -2.09
CA ASP A 12 20.27 12.37 -2.04
C ASP A 12 19.72 11.24 -1.16
N TYR A 13 19.14 11.52 0.01
CA TYR A 13 18.53 10.46 0.83
C TYR A 13 17.34 9.76 0.16
N LEU A 14 16.49 10.49 -0.57
CA LEU A 14 15.40 9.87 -1.34
C LEU A 14 15.92 9.02 -2.50
N TYR A 15 16.98 9.46 -3.17
CA TYR A 15 17.64 8.72 -4.23
C TYR A 15 18.38 7.48 -3.69
N PHE A 16 19.09 7.61 -2.57
CA PHE A 16 19.78 6.51 -1.90
C PHE A 16 18.82 5.49 -1.30
N THR A 17 17.72 5.91 -0.69
CA THR A 17 16.68 4.97 -0.23
C THR A 17 16.07 4.23 -1.42
N GLN A 18 15.81 4.91 -2.55
CA GLN A 18 15.30 4.24 -3.75
C GLN A 18 16.32 3.24 -4.33
N GLN A 19 17.62 3.54 -4.32
CA GLN A 19 18.66 2.60 -4.75
C GLN A 19 18.91 1.44 -3.78
N LEU A 20 18.88 1.70 -2.47
CA LEU A 20 19.07 0.68 -1.43
C LEU A 20 17.90 -0.31 -1.39
N TRP A 21 16.67 0.17 -1.59
CA TRP A 21 15.46 -0.68 -1.62
C TRP A 21 15.26 -1.42 -2.95
N MET A 22 16.03 -1.06 -3.97
CA MET A 22 16.06 -1.74 -5.27
C MET A 22 17.26 -2.67 -5.43
N MET A 23 18.09 -2.83 -4.40
CA MET A 23 19.15 -3.84 -4.48
C MET A 23 18.51 -5.24 -4.44
N PRO A 24 18.82 -6.12 -5.42
CA PRO A 24 18.31 -7.49 -5.46
C PRO A 24 18.47 -8.23 -4.13
N ASP A 25 19.60 -8.02 -3.45
CA ASP A 25 19.94 -8.64 -2.17
C ASP A 25 18.97 -8.29 -1.04
N VAL A 26 18.40 -7.07 -1.05
CA VAL A 26 17.43 -6.63 -0.03
C VAL A 26 16.07 -7.27 -0.28
N PHE A 27 15.66 -7.37 -1.55
CA PHE A 27 14.40 -8.04 -1.91
C PHE A 27 14.48 -9.55 -1.63
N ASP A 28 15.61 -10.18 -1.96
CA ASP A 28 15.86 -11.59 -1.66
C ASP A 28 15.91 -11.85 -0.15
N TRP A 29 16.53 -10.95 0.64
CA TRP A 29 16.51 -11.06 2.09
C TRP A 29 15.09 -10.96 2.66
N VAL A 30 14.30 -9.97 2.21
CA VAL A 30 12.90 -9.80 2.64
C VAL A 30 12.05 -11.02 2.28
N ALA A 31 12.24 -11.58 1.08
CA ALA A 31 11.48 -12.74 0.62
C ALA A 31 11.81 -14.03 1.38
N ASN A 32 13.02 -14.13 1.96
CA ASN A 32 13.49 -15.32 2.66
C ASN A 32 13.50 -15.19 4.20
N ASN A 33 13.12 -14.03 4.75
CA ASN A 33 13.01 -13.83 6.20
C ASN A 33 11.58 -14.18 6.70
N PRO A 34 11.39 -15.28 7.44
CA PRO A 34 10.05 -15.74 7.84
C PRO A 34 9.25 -14.74 8.68
N GLU A 35 9.94 -13.98 9.54
CA GLU A 35 9.29 -12.96 10.38
C GLU A 35 8.75 -11.79 9.55
N VAL A 36 9.44 -11.46 8.47
CA VAL A 36 9.08 -10.36 7.57
C VAL A 36 7.98 -10.81 6.62
N VAL A 37 8.10 -12.01 6.04
CA VAL A 37 7.09 -12.60 5.15
C VAL A 37 5.72 -12.65 5.81
N GLY A 38 5.63 -13.12 7.06
CA GLY A 38 4.36 -13.19 7.79
C GLY A 38 3.67 -11.84 8.01
N LYS A 39 4.43 -10.72 8.02
CA LYS A 39 3.89 -9.36 8.15
C LYS A 39 3.50 -8.74 6.80
N ILE A 40 4.03 -9.24 5.70
CA ILE A 40 3.76 -8.74 4.34
C ILE A 40 2.52 -9.40 3.74
N MET A 41 2.32 -10.70 3.99
CA MET A 41 1.22 -11.46 3.41
C MET A 41 -0.13 -10.97 3.94
N ARG A 42 -1.04 -10.65 3.01
CA ARG A 42 -2.36 -10.09 3.36
C ARG A 42 -3.40 -11.20 3.53
N PRO A 43 -4.28 -11.11 4.55
CA PRO A 43 -5.48 -11.94 4.60
C PRO A 43 -6.48 -11.49 3.54
N CYS A 44 -7.41 -12.38 3.19
CA CYS A 44 -8.59 -12.02 2.43
C CYS A 44 -9.46 -11.06 3.25
N GLY A 45 -9.99 -10.03 2.61
CA GLY A 45 -10.81 -9.02 3.25
C GLY A 45 -12.23 -9.43 3.60
N ARG A 46 -12.67 -10.60 3.13
CA ARG A 46 -13.98 -11.14 3.52
C ARG A 46 -13.84 -11.80 4.90
N GLU A 47 -14.68 -11.41 5.85
CA GLU A 47 -14.63 -11.89 7.24
C GLU A 47 -14.68 -13.43 7.36
N ASP A 48 -15.55 -14.11 6.59
CA ASP A 48 -15.63 -15.59 6.63
C ASP A 48 -14.56 -16.30 5.76
N CYS A 49 -13.48 -15.61 5.38
CA CYS A 49 -12.42 -16.17 4.54
C CYS A 49 -11.07 -16.04 5.24
N GLU A 50 -10.56 -17.16 5.76
CA GLU A 50 -9.29 -17.22 6.50
C GLU A 50 -8.07 -17.39 5.58
N LYS A 51 -8.23 -17.23 4.27
CA LYS A 51 -7.13 -17.39 3.31
C LYS A 51 -6.17 -16.21 3.43
N ILE A 52 -4.88 -16.51 3.44
CA ILE A 52 -3.78 -15.55 3.46
C ILE A 52 -2.95 -15.73 2.19
N GLU A 53 -2.41 -14.63 1.65
CA GLU A 53 -1.51 -14.67 0.50
C GLU A 53 -0.34 -15.66 0.72
N THR A 54 0.01 -16.40 -0.33
CA THR A 54 1.21 -17.24 -0.36
C THR A 54 2.37 -16.55 -1.05
N LYS A 55 2.05 -15.55 -1.87
CA LYS A 55 3.00 -14.70 -2.60
C LYS A 55 2.61 -13.24 -2.41
N ALA A 56 3.60 -12.37 -2.26
CA ALA A 56 3.35 -10.95 -2.08
C ALA A 56 2.54 -10.39 -3.27
N ASN A 57 1.45 -9.66 -2.97
CA ASN A 57 0.54 -9.07 -3.96
C ASN A 57 -0.18 -10.09 -4.86
N GLU A 58 -0.37 -11.32 -4.38
CA GLU A 58 -1.20 -12.34 -5.03
C GLU A 58 -2.67 -11.88 -5.10
N TYR A 59 -3.19 -11.31 -4.02
CA TYR A 59 -4.59 -10.92 -3.92
C TYR A 59 -4.85 -9.59 -4.61
N LYS A 60 -6.03 -9.47 -5.22
CA LYS A 60 -6.41 -8.26 -5.94
C LYS A 60 -7.13 -7.30 -5.00
N ARG A 61 -6.75 -6.03 -5.08
CA ARG A 61 -7.42 -4.94 -4.38
C ARG A 61 -8.80 -4.67 -4.98
N CYS A 62 -9.73 -4.20 -4.15
CA CYS A 62 -10.98 -3.64 -4.63
C CYS A 62 -10.69 -2.51 -5.62
N GLY A 63 -11.22 -2.60 -6.85
CA GLY A 63 -10.92 -1.64 -7.92
C GLY A 63 -11.49 -0.23 -7.69
N SER A 64 -12.33 -0.03 -6.68
CA SER A 64 -12.91 1.29 -6.35
C SER A 64 -12.15 1.99 -5.23
N CYS A 65 -12.06 1.37 -4.05
CA CYS A 65 -11.44 1.99 -2.87
C CYS A 65 -9.95 1.67 -2.71
N PHE A 66 -9.46 0.54 -3.26
CA PHE A 66 -8.10 0.03 -3.07
C PHE A 66 -7.68 -0.31 -1.62
N GLU A 67 -8.57 -0.21 -0.64
CA GLU A 67 -8.28 -0.43 0.79
C GLU A 67 -8.21 -1.91 1.18
N ILE A 68 -8.97 -2.77 0.50
CA ILE A 68 -9.13 -4.18 0.85
C ILE A 68 -8.71 -5.11 -0.29
N CYS A 69 -8.18 -6.30 0.04
CA CYS A 69 -7.73 -7.31 -0.91
C CYS A 69 -8.60 -8.57 -0.85
N TYR A 70 -8.84 -9.22 -1.99
CA TYR A 70 -9.59 -10.47 -2.06
C TYR A 70 -8.78 -11.56 -2.74
N CYS A 71 -8.86 -12.78 -2.19
CA CYS A 71 -8.25 -13.96 -2.79
C CYS A 71 -8.92 -14.34 -4.13
N SER A 72 -10.16 -13.91 -4.36
CA SER A 72 -10.89 -14.17 -5.60
C SER A 72 -12.04 -13.18 -5.85
N PRO A 73 -12.50 -13.04 -7.10
CA PRO A 73 -13.70 -12.25 -7.43
C PRO A 73 -14.97 -12.74 -6.72
N GLN A 74 -15.05 -14.03 -6.37
CA GLN A 74 -16.18 -14.60 -5.63
C GLN A 74 -16.21 -14.09 -4.18
N CYS A 75 -15.05 -13.96 -3.54
CA CYS A 75 -14.98 -13.38 -2.20
C CYS A 75 -15.41 -11.91 -2.22
N GLN A 76 -14.94 -11.13 -3.20
CA GLN A 76 -15.36 -9.74 -3.38
C GLN A 76 -16.88 -9.60 -3.58
N LYS A 77 -17.48 -10.44 -4.45
CA LYS A 77 -18.93 -10.40 -4.71
C LYS A 77 -19.75 -10.76 -3.47
N SER A 78 -19.28 -11.74 -2.70
CA SER A 78 -19.97 -12.20 -1.48
C SER A 78 -19.91 -11.15 -0.38
N ASP A 79 -18.76 -10.49 -0.24
CA ASP A 79 -18.51 -9.42 0.72
C ASP A 79 -19.10 -8.06 0.30
N TRP A 80 -19.59 -7.91 -0.93
CA TRP A 80 -20.02 -6.60 -1.44
C TRP A 80 -21.11 -5.94 -0.58
N LYS A 81 -22.03 -6.73 -0.01
CA LYS A 81 -23.11 -6.18 0.83
C LYS A 81 -22.58 -5.51 2.09
N THR A 82 -21.55 -6.08 2.70
CA THR A 82 -20.88 -5.60 3.92
C THR A 82 -19.83 -4.54 3.59
N HIS A 83 -19.06 -4.71 2.51
CA HIS A 83 -17.99 -3.80 2.12
C HIS A 83 -18.46 -2.47 1.49
N LYS A 84 -19.61 -2.46 0.80
CA LYS A 84 -20.05 -1.29 0.01
C LYS A 84 -20.07 0.04 0.79
N PRO A 85 -20.59 0.13 2.03
CA PRO A 85 -20.57 1.38 2.79
C PRO A 85 -19.15 1.93 2.99
N ASP A 86 -18.22 1.07 3.43
CA ASP A 86 -16.82 1.46 3.65
C ASP A 86 -16.10 1.79 2.34
N CYS A 87 -16.41 1.05 1.28
CA CYS A 87 -15.88 1.31 -0.06
C CYS A 87 -16.25 2.72 -0.57
N LEU A 88 -17.48 3.17 -0.32
CA LEU A 88 -17.93 4.50 -0.75
C LEU A 88 -17.28 5.59 0.10
N LYS A 89 -17.22 5.39 1.42
CA LYS A 89 -16.56 6.32 2.34
C LYS A 89 -15.09 6.53 1.98
N ALA A 90 -14.34 5.45 1.76
CA ALA A 90 -12.93 5.53 1.36
C ALA A 90 -12.75 6.31 0.04
N LYS A 91 -13.67 6.14 -0.92
CA LYS A 91 -13.65 6.88 -2.18
C LYS A 91 -13.91 8.38 -1.98
N GLU A 92 -14.82 8.74 -1.08
CA GLU A 92 -15.08 10.14 -0.72
C GLU A 92 -13.89 10.77 0.01
N ASP A 93 -13.30 10.06 0.96
CA ASP A 93 -12.15 10.56 1.71
C ASP A 93 -10.93 10.77 0.82
N LYS A 94 -10.71 9.88 -0.16
CA LYS A 94 -9.70 10.07 -1.20
C LYS A 94 -9.96 11.32 -2.04
N LYS A 95 -11.21 11.56 -2.45
CA LYS A 95 -11.59 12.76 -3.19
C LYS A 95 -11.33 14.04 -2.37
N LYS A 96 -11.70 14.05 -1.09
CA LYS A 96 -11.43 15.19 -0.20
C LYS A 96 -9.93 15.45 -0.06
N PHE A 97 -9.12 14.39 0.07
CA PHE A 97 -7.66 14.53 0.14
C PHE A 97 -7.08 15.11 -1.15
N GLU A 98 -7.56 14.67 -2.31
CA GLU A 98 -7.18 15.23 -3.61
C GLU A 98 -7.58 16.72 -3.73
N GLU A 99 -8.78 17.09 -3.27
CA GLU A 99 -9.29 18.47 -3.27
C GLU A 99 -8.54 19.39 -2.30
N MET A 100 -8.13 18.88 -1.13
CA MET A 100 -7.28 19.62 -0.18
C MET A 100 -5.89 19.92 -0.73
N GLY A 101 -5.48 19.21 -1.78
CA GLY A 101 -4.18 19.36 -2.41
C GLY A 101 -3.05 18.77 -1.58
N ARG A 102 -1.92 18.49 -2.24
CA ARG A 102 -0.69 18.13 -1.52
C ARG A 102 -0.30 19.34 -0.66
N PRO A 103 -0.08 19.18 0.66
CA PRO A 103 0.38 20.28 1.49
C PRO A 103 1.67 20.85 0.88
N PRO A 104 1.84 22.18 0.90
CA PRO A 104 3.08 22.78 0.42
C PRO A 104 4.24 22.15 1.15
N ARG A 105 5.33 21.89 0.41
CA ARG A 105 6.56 21.38 1.01
C ARG A 105 6.96 22.37 2.12
N PRO A 106 7.24 21.92 3.35
CA PRO A 106 7.79 22.80 4.37
C PRO A 106 9.04 23.51 3.82
N ASP A 107 9.17 24.81 4.10
CA ASP A 107 10.29 25.64 3.67
C ASP A 107 11.64 25.17 4.24
#